data_AF-A0A7X2LUR4-F1
#
_entry.id   AF-A0A7X2LUR4-F1
#
_cell.length_a   1.000
_cell.length_b   1.000
_cell.length_c   1.000
_cell.angle_alpha   90.00
_cell.angle_beta   90.00
_cell.angle_gamma   90.00
#
_symmetry.space_group_name_H-M   'P 1'
#
loop_
_entity.id
_entity.type
_entity.pdbx_description
1 polymer ?
#
loop_
_entity_poly.entity_id
_entity_poly.type
_entity_poly.pdbx_seq_one_letter_code
_entity_poly.pdbx_strand_id
1 'polypeptide(L)'
;MHALKPITLALLGAVAASPAWAQIDLARSGKIDTLDANPKPLTYVSQNLARNSTATYRYFDDLYVLSSASPTRLSLVADPLGSGRKVLRYTLNKTDPLVTGGSRTEISLKYEYVIEGLRWYSFAVLFPSDWQFHNSPSVVAQLHTSQKTLAVPPPISVVANGNDLNIELHYNYRNMSGAGTDPATRANTGEQLVRAAKIQTNKWYCFVVRADWSYKPGIGSTKIWMNGNVAYESKNAYNAYETWLGNYPKVGLYLPGVMQVATRTLYTDFIYVGGASSTYEQMAAATPCGTTVSATPAVIK
;
A
#
# COMPACT_ATOMS: atom_id res chain seq x y z
N MET A 1 22.58 -23.11 71.58
CA MET A 1 23.18 -23.57 70.31
C MET A 1 22.08 -24.04 69.38
N HIS A 2 21.50 -23.20 68.53
CA HIS A 2 20.73 -23.61 67.35
C HIS A 2 20.98 -22.55 66.27
N ALA A 3 21.62 -22.99 65.19
CA ALA A 3 22.18 -22.14 64.14
C ALA A 3 21.08 -21.65 63.17
N LEU A 4 21.03 -20.34 62.92
CA LEU A 4 20.25 -19.78 61.82
C LEU A 4 20.95 -20.08 60.49
N LYS A 5 20.22 -20.72 59.56
CA LYS A 5 20.62 -20.86 58.15
C LYS A 5 20.40 -19.52 57.42
N PRO A 6 21.36 -19.05 56.61
CA PRO A 6 21.11 -17.92 55.71
C PRO A 6 20.28 -18.39 54.51
N ILE A 7 19.15 -17.73 54.30
CA ILE A 7 18.32 -17.87 53.09
C ILE A 7 19.03 -17.09 51.97
N THR A 8 19.51 -17.79 50.96
CA THR A 8 20.09 -17.20 49.75
C THR A 8 18.95 -16.65 48.90
N LEU A 9 18.82 -15.33 48.83
CA LEU A 9 17.88 -14.66 47.95
C LEU A 9 18.41 -14.75 46.52
N ALA A 10 17.84 -15.62 45.69
CA ALA A 10 18.15 -15.66 44.27
C ALA A 10 17.62 -14.40 43.59
N LEU A 11 18.54 -13.51 43.19
CA LEU A 11 18.23 -12.41 42.28
C LEU A 11 17.83 -13.02 40.92
N LEU A 12 16.54 -13.14 40.67
CA LEU A 12 16.02 -13.27 39.31
C LEU A 12 16.32 -11.97 38.58
N GLY A 13 17.37 -11.99 37.76
CA GLY A 13 17.64 -10.93 36.80
C GLY A 13 16.44 -10.81 35.88
N ALA A 14 15.69 -9.72 36.02
CA ALA A 14 14.71 -9.31 35.04
C ALA A 14 15.48 -9.08 33.72
N VAL A 15 15.34 -10.02 32.78
CA VAL A 15 15.69 -9.75 31.38
C VAL A 15 14.78 -8.62 30.96
N ALA A 16 15.33 -7.42 30.83
CA ALA A 16 14.63 -6.30 30.26
C ALA A 16 14.21 -6.71 28.84
N ALA A 17 12.95 -7.10 28.67
CA ALA A 17 12.35 -7.21 27.36
C ALA A 17 12.53 -5.83 26.73
N SER A 18 13.39 -5.75 25.71
CA SER A 18 13.47 -4.55 24.88
C SER A 18 12.02 -4.26 24.45
N PRO A 19 11.50 -3.04 24.67
CA PRO A 19 10.14 -2.74 24.27
C PRO A 19 10.02 -3.15 22.80
N ALA A 20 8.99 -3.93 22.46
CA ALA A 20 8.75 -4.36 21.10
C ALA A 20 8.48 -3.09 20.28
N TRP A 21 9.55 -2.45 19.81
CA TRP A 21 9.48 -1.20 19.09
C TRP A 21 8.59 -1.47 17.90
N ALA A 22 7.56 -0.65 17.78
CA ALA A 22 6.73 -0.52 16.61
C ALA A 22 7.64 -0.56 15.35
N GLN A 23 7.40 -1.50 14.41
CA GLN A 23 8.41 -1.84 13.40
C GLN A 23 7.82 -1.79 11.98
N ILE A 24 8.42 -0.96 11.12
CA ILE A 24 8.26 -1.07 9.66
C ILE A 24 8.88 -2.40 9.23
N ASP A 25 8.13 -3.20 8.49
CA ASP A 25 8.58 -4.49 7.96
C ASP A 25 9.48 -4.27 6.74
N LEU A 26 10.76 -4.03 7.03
CA LEU A 26 11.80 -3.87 6.02
C LEU A 26 12.10 -5.18 5.29
N ALA A 27 11.68 -6.35 5.78
CA ALA A 27 11.87 -7.59 5.02
C ALA A 27 11.01 -7.61 3.74
N ARG A 28 9.86 -6.95 3.78
CA ARG A 28 8.85 -6.99 2.71
C ARG A 28 8.66 -5.68 1.96
N SER A 29 9.20 -4.56 2.43
CA SER A 29 8.83 -3.25 1.91
C SER A 29 9.95 -2.21 1.96
N GLY A 30 9.67 -1.03 1.42
CA GLY A 30 10.49 0.17 1.52
C GLY A 30 11.34 0.45 0.29
N LYS A 31 12.36 1.29 0.48
CA LYS A 31 13.21 1.81 -0.59
C LYS A 31 14.03 0.73 -1.30
N ILE A 32 14.37 1.03 -2.55
CA ILE A 32 15.38 0.35 -3.36
C ILE A 32 16.47 1.35 -3.74
N ASP A 33 17.64 0.82 -4.06
CA ASP A 33 18.80 1.61 -4.50
C ASP A 33 19.01 1.51 -6.01
N THR A 34 18.48 0.47 -6.66
CA THR A 34 18.53 0.28 -8.11
C THR A 34 17.28 -0.41 -8.66
N LEU A 35 17.00 -0.17 -9.95
CA LEU A 35 16.03 -0.93 -10.75
C LEU A 35 16.61 -2.20 -11.37
N ASP A 36 17.93 -2.40 -11.26
CA ASP A 36 18.57 -3.59 -11.78
C ASP A 36 18.07 -4.85 -11.07
N ALA A 37 18.08 -5.97 -11.78
CA ALA A 37 17.83 -7.27 -11.19
C ALA A 37 18.96 -7.62 -10.22
N ASN A 38 18.61 -8.34 -9.14
CA ASN A 38 19.61 -8.81 -8.20
C ASN A 38 20.52 -9.85 -8.87
N PRO A 39 21.85 -9.66 -8.89
CA PRO A 39 22.78 -10.61 -9.50
C PRO A 39 22.87 -11.94 -8.73
N LYS A 40 22.29 -12.03 -7.52
CA LYS A 40 22.26 -13.21 -6.65
C LYS A 40 20.82 -13.51 -6.23
N PRO A 41 19.96 -13.97 -7.15
CA PRO A 41 18.59 -14.32 -6.82
C PRO A 41 18.57 -15.50 -5.84
N LEU A 42 17.70 -15.41 -4.83
CA LEU A 42 17.51 -16.47 -3.84
C LEU A 42 16.25 -17.26 -4.17
N THR A 43 16.35 -18.59 -4.12
CA THR A 43 15.25 -19.50 -4.45
C THR A 43 14.12 -19.43 -3.43
N TYR A 44 14.45 -19.30 -2.15
CA TYR A 44 13.46 -19.41 -1.07
C TYR A 44 13.00 -18.04 -0.57
N VAL A 45 11.69 -17.91 -0.33
CA VAL A 45 11.09 -16.69 0.22
C VAL A 45 11.71 -16.31 1.58
N SER A 46 11.91 -17.27 2.47
CA SER A 46 12.52 -17.04 3.78
C SER A 46 13.91 -16.43 3.69
N GLN A 47 14.73 -16.85 2.73
CA GLN A 47 16.06 -16.30 2.51
C GLN A 47 15.99 -14.87 1.97
N ASN A 48 15.05 -14.59 1.04
CA ASN A 48 14.81 -13.22 0.56
C ASN A 48 14.40 -12.31 1.71
N LEU A 49 13.45 -12.73 2.56
CA LEU A 49 12.99 -11.94 3.71
C LEU A 49 14.12 -11.67 4.71
N ALA A 50 14.92 -12.69 5.04
CA ALA A 50 16.05 -12.56 5.96
C ALA A 50 17.15 -11.63 5.42
N ARG A 51 17.41 -11.65 4.11
CA ARG A 51 18.34 -10.71 3.48
C ARG A 51 17.77 -9.30 3.49
N ASN A 52 16.52 -9.13 3.08
CA ASN A 52 15.90 -7.82 2.93
C ASN A 52 15.76 -7.08 4.27
N SER A 53 15.64 -7.78 5.39
CA SER A 53 15.52 -7.17 6.72
C SER A 53 16.79 -6.45 7.19
N THR A 54 17.95 -6.80 6.65
CA THR A 54 19.26 -6.24 7.04
C THR A 54 20.02 -5.59 5.88
N ALA A 55 19.46 -5.65 4.66
CA ALA A 55 20.10 -5.13 3.46
C ALA A 55 20.27 -3.61 3.52
N THR A 56 21.51 -3.15 3.31
CA THR A 56 21.86 -1.74 3.15
C THR A 56 21.81 -1.28 1.69
N TYR A 57 21.82 -2.23 0.76
CA TYR A 57 21.63 -2.02 -0.68
C TYR A 57 20.55 -2.98 -1.19
N ARG A 58 19.56 -2.46 -1.91
CA ARG A 58 18.32 -3.19 -2.23
C ARG A 58 17.99 -3.08 -3.71
N TYR A 59 17.78 -4.23 -4.33
CA TYR A 59 17.39 -4.35 -5.73
C TYR A 59 15.86 -4.29 -5.87
N PHE A 60 15.38 -3.90 -7.05
CA PHE A 60 13.94 -3.81 -7.32
C PHE A 60 13.23 -5.15 -7.15
N ASP A 61 13.77 -6.20 -7.76
CA ASP A 61 13.17 -7.54 -7.82
C ASP A 61 13.24 -8.30 -6.49
N ASP A 62 13.96 -7.78 -5.49
CA ASP A 62 13.95 -8.31 -4.12
C ASP A 62 12.63 -7.99 -3.39
N LEU A 63 11.95 -6.92 -3.79
CA LEU A 63 10.79 -6.36 -3.07
C LEU A 63 9.57 -6.15 -3.95
N TYR A 64 9.76 -5.89 -5.23
CA TYR A 64 8.70 -5.45 -6.11
C TYR A 64 8.58 -6.34 -7.33
N VAL A 65 7.36 -6.40 -7.86
CA VAL A 65 7.06 -6.92 -9.21
C VAL A 65 6.52 -5.77 -10.03
N LEU A 66 7.03 -5.61 -11.26
CA LEU A 66 6.53 -4.63 -12.22
C LEU A 66 5.46 -5.26 -13.11
N SER A 67 4.32 -4.60 -13.22
CA SER A 67 3.29 -4.89 -14.21
C SER A 67 3.22 -3.71 -15.18
N SER A 68 3.87 -3.87 -16.33
CA SER A 68 4.04 -2.81 -17.33
C SER A 68 4.19 -3.39 -18.74
N ALA A 69 3.77 -2.63 -19.74
CA ALA A 69 3.96 -2.98 -21.14
C ALA A 69 5.44 -2.97 -21.56
N SER A 70 6.25 -2.17 -20.86
CA SER A 70 7.71 -2.12 -21.01
C SER A 70 8.37 -1.79 -19.66
N PRO A 71 9.53 -2.39 -19.32
CA PRO A 71 10.30 -2.02 -18.13
C PRO A 71 10.76 -0.56 -18.16
N THR A 72 10.98 0.02 -19.35
CA THR A 72 11.42 1.42 -19.52
C THR A 72 10.37 2.45 -19.10
N ARG A 73 9.15 2.02 -18.78
CA ARG A 73 8.08 2.87 -18.26
C ARG A 73 8.22 3.18 -16.77
N LEU A 74 9.09 2.46 -16.07
CA LEU A 74 9.48 2.73 -14.70
C LEU A 74 10.92 3.26 -14.66
N SER A 75 11.15 4.30 -13.86
CA SER A 75 12.50 4.84 -13.63
C SER A 75 12.67 5.26 -12.17
N LEU A 76 13.87 5.06 -11.62
CA LEU A 76 14.26 5.55 -10.30
C LEU A 76 14.97 6.89 -10.48
N VAL A 77 14.36 7.96 -9.97
CA VAL A 77 14.81 9.34 -10.23
C VAL A 77 14.95 10.11 -8.92
N ALA A 78 15.55 11.30 -8.95
CA ALA A 78 15.50 12.21 -7.81
C ALA A 78 14.06 12.71 -7.61
N ASP A 79 13.68 13.00 -6.36
CA ASP A 79 12.41 13.65 -6.06
C ASP A 79 12.31 14.99 -6.83
N PRO A 80 11.28 15.17 -7.69
CA PRO A 80 11.11 16.39 -8.46
C PRO A 80 10.93 17.65 -7.60
N LEU A 81 10.59 17.53 -6.32
CA LEU A 81 10.50 18.66 -5.38
C LEU A 81 11.78 18.91 -4.58
N GLY A 82 12.88 18.20 -4.87
CA GLY A 82 14.19 18.52 -4.32
C GLY A 82 14.45 18.08 -2.88
N SER A 83 13.71 17.09 -2.36
CA SER A 83 13.93 16.56 -1.00
C SER A 83 15.24 15.78 -0.82
N GLY A 84 16.00 15.56 -1.91
CA GLY A 84 17.18 14.69 -1.92
C GLY A 84 16.86 13.19 -1.95
N ARG A 85 15.58 12.80 -1.81
CA ARG A 85 15.13 11.41 -1.90
C ARG A 85 15.18 10.90 -3.33
N LYS A 86 15.29 9.58 -3.49
CA LYS A 86 14.98 8.89 -4.74
C LYS A 86 13.52 8.44 -4.72
N VAL A 87 12.85 8.53 -5.85
CA VAL A 87 11.44 8.19 -6.04
C VAL A 87 11.24 7.46 -7.37
N LEU A 88 10.10 6.81 -7.52
CA LEU A 88 9.75 6.09 -8.74
C LEU A 88 8.92 6.99 -9.66
N ARG A 89 9.34 7.10 -10.93
CA ARG A 89 8.58 7.76 -11.98
C ARG A 89 8.00 6.71 -12.92
N TYR A 90 6.69 6.79 -13.09
CA TYR A 90 5.88 5.94 -13.95
C TYR A 90 5.47 6.75 -15.16
N THR A 91 5.54 6.14 -16.33
CA THR A 91 5.04 6.72 -17.58
C THR A 91 4.10 5.73 -18.25
N LEU A 92 3.12 6.24 -18.97
CA LEU A 92 2.28 5.45 -19.86
C LEU A 92 2.05 6.24 -21.14
N ASN A 93 2.08 5.53 -22.26
CA ASN A 93 1.64 6.05 -23.55
C ASN A 93 0.34 5.37 -23.96
N LYS A 94 -0.54 6.10 -24.66
CA LYS A 94 -1.81 5.55 -25.16
C LYS A 94 -1.63 4.34 -26.06
N THR A 95 -0.49 4.29 -26.75
CA THR A 95 -0.10 3.21 -27.67
C THR A 95 0.56 2.03 -26.98
N ASP A 96 0.81 2.10 -25.67
CA ASP A 96 1.37 0.95 -24.95
C ASP A 96 0.35 -0.21 -24.97
N PRO A 97 0.79 -1.45 -25.26
CA PRO A 97 -0.07 -2.62 -25.17
C PRO A 97 -0.75 -2.75 -23.80
N LEU A 98 -1.97 -3.29 -23.80
CA LEU A 98 -2.68 -3.55 -22.54
C LEU A 98 -1.97 -4.66 -21.75
N VAL A 99 -1.88 -4.49 -20.43
CA VAL A 99 -1.34 -5.47 -19.49
C VAL A 99 -2.49 -5.96 -18.62
N THR A 100 -2.89 -7.22 -18.82
CA THR A 100 -4.02 -7.84 -18.12
C THR A 100 -5.30 -7.00 -18.29
N GLY A 101 -5.58 -6.57 -19.53
CA GLY A 101 -6.82 -5.87 -19.89
C GLY A 101 -6.87 -4.37 -19.58
N GLY A 102 -5.76 -3.73 -19.16
CA GLY A 102 -5.71 -2.28 -18.97
C GLY A 102 -4.36 -1.65 -19.29
N SER A 103 -4.36 -0.34 -19.56
CA SER A 103 -3.14 0.46 -19.64
C SER A 103 -2.53 0.57 -18.25
N ARG A 104 -1.31 0.03 -18.08
CA ARG A 104 -0.71 -0.14 -16.75
C ARG A 104 0.80 0.00 -16.76
N THR A 105 1.30 0.75 -15.78
CA THR A 105 2.67 0.64 -15.26
C THR A 105 2.55 0.77 -13.75
N GLU A 106 2.59 -0.35 -13.05
CA GLU A 106 2.45 -0.41 -11.58
C GLU A 106 3.45 -1.37 -10.97
N ILE A 107 3.84 -1.09 -9.73
CA ILE A 107 4.59 -2.01 -8.90
C ILE A 107 3.68 -2.62 -7.84
N SER A 108 3.98 -3.86 -7.43
CA SER A 108 3.36 -4.53 -6.28
C SER A 108 4.41 -5.12 -5.38
N LEU A 109 4.19 -5.14 -4.07
CA LEU A 109 5.11 -5.82 -3.15
C LEU A 109 5.12 -7.33 -3.37
N LYS A 110 6.31 -7.93 -3.29
CA LYS A 110 6.51 -9.37 -3.18
C LYS A 110 6.25 -9.80 -1.74
N TYR A 111 5.71 -11.02 -1.60
CA TYR A 111 5.61 -11.71 -0.31
C TYR A 111 4.76 -10.98 0.76
N GLU A 112 3.92 -10.04 0.32
CA GLU A 112 2.98 -9.33 1.16
C GLU A 112 1.57 -9.72 0.76
N TYR A 113 0.95 -10.61 1.54
CA TYR A 113 -0.45 -10.97 1.39
C TYR A 113 -1.05 -11.21 2.77
N VAL A 114 -2.08 -10.44 3.13
CA VAL A 114 -2.73 -10.52 4.46
C VAL A 114 -4.19 -10.87 4.28
N ILE A 115 -4.57 -12.09 4.68
CA ILE A 115 -5.94 -12.62 4.52
C ILE A 115 -6.91 -11.89 5.45
N GLU A 116 -6.62 -11.90 6.75
CA GLU A 116 -7.37 -11.22 7.79
C GLU A 116 -6.39 -10.62 8.81
N GLY A 117 -6.89 -9.70 9.64
CA GLY A 117 -6.15 -9.12 10.75
C GLY A 117 -5.43 -7.83 10.38
N LEU A 118 -4.69 -7.32 11.36
CA LEU A 118 -4.16 -5.98 11.34
C LEU A 118 -2.87 -5.84 10.51
N ARG A 119 -2.89 -4.89 9.57
CA ARG A 119 -1.73 -4.48 8.77
C ARG A 119 -1.72 -2.97 8.56
N TRP A 120 -0.51 -2.40 8.53
CA TRP A 120 -0.30 -1.00 8.17
C TRP A 120 0.34 -0.88 6.79
N TYR A 121 -0.03 0.16 6.07
CA TYR A 121 0.54 0.52 4.77
C TYR A 121 0.82 2.02 4.73
N SER A 122 1.91 2.42 4.08
CA SER A 122 2.08 3.79 3.63
C SER A 122 2.69 3.87 2.25
N PHE A 123 2.28 4.91 1.54
CA PHE A 123 2.71 5.21 0.18
C PHE A 123 2.45 6.68 -0.11
N ALA A 124 3.07 7.21 -1.15
CA ALA A 124 2.85 8.60 -1.55
C ALA A 124 2.79 8.71 -3.07
N VAL A 125 1.98 9.64 -3.56
CA VAL A 125 1.85 9.95 -4.98
C VAL A 125 2.04 11.45 -5.22
N LEU A 126 2.64 11.80 -6.35
CA LEU A 126 2.80 13.18 -6.81
C LEU A 126 2.41 13.27 -8.28
N PHE A 127 1.48 14.18 -8.56
CA PHE A 127 1.07 14.55 -9.91
C PHE A 127 2.00 15.67 -10.40
N PRO A 128 2.74 15.51 -11.51
CA PRO A 128 3.64 16.55 -11.99
C PRO A 128 2.89 17.74 -12.60
N SER A 129 3.57 18.86 -12.81
CA SER A 129 2.99 20.09 -13.40
C SER A 129 2.35 19.89 -14.76
N ASP A 130 2.80 18.91 -15.54
CA ASP A 130 2.28 18.58 -16.87
C ASP A 130 1.14 17.55 -16.83
N TRP A 131 0.65 17.18 -15.64
CA TRP A 131 -0.46 16.25 -15.49
C TRP A 131 -1.70 16.71 -16.24
N GLN A 132 -2.13 15.88 -17.20
CA GLN A 132 -3.35 16.11 -17.96
C GLN A 132 -4.56 15.59 -17.17
N PHE A 133 -5.39 16.52 -16.70
CA PHE A 133 -6.66 16.21 -16.06
C PHE A 133 -7.65 15.62 -17.08
N HIS A 134 -8.34 14.56 -16.70
CA HIS A 134 -9.33 13.88 -17.54
C HIS A 134 -10.33 13.14 -16.67
N ASN A 135 -11.59 13.07 -17.10
CA ASN A 135 -12.67 12.40 -16.36
C ASN A 135 -12.60 10.85 -16.41
N SER A 136 -11.58 10.30 -17.07
CA SER A 136 -11.36 8.85 -17.07
C SER A 136 -10.50 8.50 -15.87
N PRO A 137 -10.95 7.57 -15.01
CA PRO A 137 -10.29 7.26 -13.76
C PRO A 137 -8.89 6.71 -14.01
N SER A 138 -7.95 7.16 -13.20
CA SER A 138 -6.60 6.60 -13.11
C SER A 138 -6.37 6.16 -11.68
N VAL A 139 -6.29 4.85 -11.45
CA VAL A 139 -5.91 4.29 -10.16
C VAL A 139 -4.42 4.54 -9.97
N VAL A 140 -4.09 5.29 -8.92
CA VAL A 140 -2.70 5.71 -8.61
C VAL A 140 -2.07 4.93 -7.46
N ALA A 141 -2.92 4.30 -6.63
CA ALA A 141 -2.54 3.33 -5.62
C ALA A 141 -3.73 2.41 -5.32
N GLN A 142 -3.45 1.20 -4.87
CA GLN A 142 -4.48 0.25 -4.48
C GLN A 142 -3.96 -0.75 -3.45
N LEU A 143 -4.78 -1.06 -2.46
CA LEU A 143 -4.64 -2.29 -1.68
C LEU A 143 -5.50 -3.32 -2.39
N HIS A 144 -4.86 -4.05 -3.32
CA HIS A 144 -5.49 -5.07 -4.14
C HIS A 144 -5.73 -6.34 -3.32
N THR A 145 -6.56 -7.22 -3.85
CA THR A 145 -6.89 -8.49 -3.22
C THR A 145 -6.55 -9.66 -4.14
N SER A 146 -6.13 -10.79 -3.58
CA SER A 146 -6.10 -12.05 -4.34
C SER A 146 -7.52 -12.51 -4.62
N GLN A 147 -7.85 -12.69 -5.90
CA GLN A 147 -9.20 -13.02 -6.32
C GLN A 147 -9.42 -14.53 -6.23
N LYS A 148 -10.66 -14.96 -5.90
CA LYS A 148 -11.12 -16.32 -6.14
C LYS A 148 -11.57 -16.44 -7.61
N THR A 149 -12.81 -16.86 -7.85
CA THR A 149 -13.39 -16.95 -9.19
C THR A 149 -13.87 -15.59 -9.71
N LEU A 150 -14.39 -14.75 -8.82
CA LEU A 150 -14.95 -13.45 -9.20
C LEU A 150 -13.88 -12.36 -9.31
N ALA A 151 -13.85 -11.68 -10.46
CA ALA A 151 -13.11 -10.43 -10.62
C ALA A 151 -13.84 -9.28 -9.90
N VAL A 152 -13.17 -8.69 -8.91
CA VAL A 152 -13.69 -7.60 -8.08
C VAL A 152 -12.73 -6.41 -8.04
N PRO A 153 -13.24 -5.19 -7.83
CA PRO A 153 -12.38 -4.03 -7.58
C PRO A 153 -11.56 -4.21 -6.29
N PRO A 154 -10.40 -3.54 -6.16
CA PRO A 154 -9.59 -3.57 -4.95
C PRO A 154 -10.38 -3.11 -3.71
N PRO A 155 -10.14 -3.68 -2.51
CA PRO A 155 -10.75 -3.19 -1.29
C PRO A 155 -10.55 -1.70 -1.00
N ILE A 156 -9.37 -1.17 -1.36
CA ILE A 156 -9.08 0.27 -1.29
C ILE A 156 -8.34 0.68 -2.55
N SER A 157 -8.82 1.71 -3.23
CA SER A 157 -8.17 2.35 -4.36
C SER A 157 -8.06 3.85 -4.14
N VAL A 158 -6.95 4.45 -4.56
CA VAL A 158 -6.80 5.89 -4.69
C VAL A 158 -6.87 6.24 -6.16
N VAL A 159 -7.81 7.10 -6.54
CA VAL A 159 -8.20 7.32 -7.93
C VAL A 159 -8.16 8.80 -8.26
N ALA A 160 -7.37 9.17 -9.27
CA ALA A 160 -7.46 10.48 -9.90
C ALA A 160 -8.56 10.45 -10.96
N ASN A 161 -9.58 11.30 -10.80
CA ASN A 161 -10.70 11.42 -11.73
C ASN A 161 -11.09 12.89 -11.89
N GLY A 162 -10.99 13.43 -13.10
CA GLY A 162 -11.12 14.86 -13.35
C GLY A 162 -10.10 15.61 -12.51
N ASN A 163 -10.56 16.56 -11.70
CA ASN A 163 -9.73 17.33 -10.77
C ASN A 163 -9.72 16.76 -9.35
N ASP A 164 -10.33 15.61 -9.12
CA ASP A 164 -10.50 15.02 -7.79
C ASP A 164 -9.51 13.88 -7.56
N LEU A 165 -9.03 13.80 -6.32
CA LEU A 165 -8.37 12.63 -5.76
C LEU A 165 -9.37 11.93 -4.84
N ASN A 166 -9.81 10.75 -5.23
CA ASN A 166 -10.81 9.96 -4.52
C ASN A 166 -10.15 8.76 -3.83
N ILE A 167 -10.74 8.35 -2.72
CA ILE A 167 -10.53 7.03 -2.10
C ILE A 167 -11.81 6.24 -2.36
N GLU A 168 -11.68 5.14 -3.08
CA GLU A 168 -12.76 4.19 -3.35
C GLU A 168 -12.55 2.96 -2.47
N LEU A 169 -13.57 2.60 -1.70
CA LEU A 169 -13.56 1.41 -0.85
C LEU A 169 -14.57 0.40 -1.40
N HIS A 170 -14.17 -0.86 -1.47
CA HIS A 170 -15.04 -1.93 -1.94
C HIS A 170 -14.95 -3.15 -1.03
N TYR A 171 -16.06 -3.87 -0.88
CA TYR A 171 -16.12 -5.00 0.04
C TYR A 171 -17.28 -5.93 -0.30
N ASN A 172 -17.16 -7.20 0.07
CA ASN A 172 -18.26 -8.16 -0.03
C ASN A 172 -18.04 -9.30 0.95
N TYR A 173 -19.03 -9.57 1.80
CA TYR A 173 -18.99 -10.67 2.77
C TYR A 173 -19.45 -12.01 2.16
N ARG A 174 -20.03 -11.97 0.96
CA ARG A 174 -20.61 -13.13 0.29
C ARG A 174 -19.56 -14.06 -0.30
N ASN A 175 -20.00 -15.24 -0.71
CA ASN A 175 -19.13 -16.27 -1.24
C ASN A 175 -18.48 -15.83 -2.56
N MET A 176 -17.16 -15.70 -2.54
CA MET A 176 -16.35 -15.24 -3.68
C MET A 176 -16.08 -16.31 -4.75
N SER A 177 -16.51 -17.57 -4.53
CA SER A 177 -16.45 -18.63 -5.56
C SER A 177 -17.38 -18.39 -6.75
N GLY A 178 -18.35 -17.48 -6.62
CA GLY A 178 -19.35 -17.19 -7.65
C GLY A 178 -20.44 -18.26 -7.79
N ALA A 179 -20.45 -19.27 -6.91
CA ALA A 179 -21.44 -20.34 -6.88
C ALA A 179 -22.14 -20.43 -5.51
N GLY A 180 -23.23 -21.21 -5.45
CA GLY A 180 -24.01 -21.43 -4.22
C GLY A 180 -25.21 -20.52 -4.10
N THR A 181 -25.77 -20.44 -2.89
CA THR A 181 -27.06 -19.78 -2.60
C THR A 181 -26.95 -18.27 -2.35
N ASP A 182 -25.77 -17.74 -2.02
CA ASP A 182 -25.51 -16.30 -1.85
C ASP A 182 -24.12 -15.92 -2.41
N PRO A 183 -23.95 -15.98 -3.75
CA PRO A 183 -22.67 -15.66 -4.37
C PRO A 183 -22.42 -14.14 -4.36
N ALA A 184 -21.15 -13.77 -4.21
CA ALA A 184 -20.71 -12.43 -4.54
C ALA A 184 -20.92 -12.17 -6.04
N THR A 185 -21.39 -10.98 -6.37
CA THR A 185 -21.51 -10.47 -7.74
C THR A 185 -21.06 -9.03 -7.77
N ARG A 186 -20.73 -8.51 -8.95
CA ARG A 186 -20.41 -7.09 -9.09
C ARG A 186 -21.56 -6.18 -8.61
N ALA A 187 -22.81 -6.59 -8.83
CA ALA A 187 -23.99 -5.81 -8.46
C ALA A 187 -24.24 -5.77 -6.94
N ASN A 188 -23.73 -6.75 -6.18
CA ASN A 188 -23.92 -6.84 -4.74
C ASN A 188 -22.64 -6.56 -3.92
N THR A 189 -21.57 -6.14 -4.60
CA THR A 189 -20.36 -5.61 -3.97
C THR A 189 -20.63 -4.21 -3.46
N GLY A 190 -20.37 -3.98 -2.18
CA GLY A 190 -20.49 -2.66 -1.57
C GLY A 190 -19.41 -1.73 -2.10
N GLU A 191 -19.77 -0.46 -2.24
CA GLU A 191 -18.89 0.60 -2.71
C GLU A 191 -19.10 1.86 -1.86
N GLN A 192 -18.00 2.49 -1.47
CA GLN A 192 -18.00 3.79 -0.82
C GLN A 192 -16.95 4.66 -1.51
N LEU A 193 -17.35 5.85 -1.93
CA LEU A 193 -16.45 6.85 -2.49
C LEU A 193 -16.26 7.98 -1.47
N VAL A 194 -15.01 8.39 -1.27
CA VAL A 194 -14.62 9.53 -0.44
C VAL A 194 -13.76 10.46 -1.28
N ARG A 195 -14.21 11.69 -1.49
CA ARG A 195 -13.38 12.71 -2.14
C ARG A 195 -12.35 13.22 -1.15
N ALA A 196 -11.09 12.81 -1.31
CA ALA A 196 -10.02 13.16 -0.40
C ALA A 196 -9.51 14.59 -0.63
N ALA A 197 -9.35 15.01 -1.89
CA ALA A 197 -8.90 16.36 -2.24
C ALA A 197 -9.26 16.76 -3.67
N LYS A 198 -9.10 18.06 -3.95
CA LYS A 198 -8.79 18.54 -5.30
C LYS A 198 -7.30 18.34 -5.58
N ILE A 199 -6.95 17.81 -6.74
CA ILE A 199 -5.57 17.59 -7.14
C ILE A 199 -4.89 18.93 -7.42
N GLN A 200 -3.75 19.13 -6.76
CA GLN A 200 -2.76 20.18 -6.98
C GLN A 200 -1.51 19.49 -7.52
N THR A 201 -1.03 19.91 -8.68
CA THR A 201 0.20 19.39 -9.26
C THR A 201 1.43 19.85 -8.47
N ASN A 202 2.54 19.13 -8.59
CA ASN A 202 3.79 19.34 -7.86
C ASN A 202 3.60 19.33 -6.33
N LYS A 203 2.73 18.43 -5.86
CA LYS A 203 2.46 18.22 -4.44
C LYS A 203 2.42 16.74 -4.12
N TRP A 204 3.07 16.36 -3.01
CA TRP A 204 2.96 15.01 -2.46
C TRP A 204 1.61 14.82 -1.75
N TYR A 205 0.99 13.68 -2.05
CA TYR A 205 -0.16 13.12 -1.34
C TYR A 205 0.30 11.84 -0.68
N CYS A 206 0.55 11.90 0.63
CA CYS A 206 1.03 10.77 1.42
C CYS A 206 -0.12 10.14 2.18
N PHE A 207 -0.22 8.82 2.06
CA PHE A 207 -1.26 8.02 2.67
C PHE A 207 -0.66 7.12 3.74
N VAL A 208 -1.37 7.01 4.85
CA VAL A 208 -1.19 5.93 5.82
C VAL A 208 -2.52 5.20 5.91
N VAL A 209 -2.48 3.88 5.89
CA VAL A 209 -3.66 3.03 6.05
C VAL A 209 -3.39 2.05 7.18
N ARG A 210 -4.27 2.03 8.17
CA ARG A 210 -4.38 0.95 9.15
C ARG A 210 -5.63 0.15 8.78
N ALA A 211 -5.44 -1.10 8.37
CA ALA A 211 -6.53 -2.00 8.05
C ALA A 211 -6.47 -3.21 8.98
N ASP A 212 -7.55 -3.44 9.72
CA ASP A 212 -7.84 -4.73 10.31
C ASP A 212 -8.74 -5.47 9.33
N TRP A 213 -8.13 -6.30 8.49
CA TRP A 213 -8.81 -6.92 7.36
C TRP A 213 -9.78 -7.99 7.83
N SER A 214 -11.04 -7.89 7.41
CA SER A 214 -11.99 -8.99 7.49
C SER A 214 -13.10 -8.80 6.46
N TYR A 215 -13.52 -9.90 5.85
CA TYR A 215 -14.75 -9.93 5.05
C TYR A 215 -15.98 -10.23 5.91
N LYS A 216 -15.80 -10.56 7.20
CA LYS A 216 -16.88 -10.94 8.11
C LYS A 216 -17.58 -9.68 8.65
N PRO A 217 -18.92 -9.62 8.61
CA PRO A 217 -19.66 -8.51 9.18
C PRO A 217 -19.33 -8.29 10.65
N GLY A 218 -19.14 -7.02 11.04
CA GLY A 218 -18.90 -6.65 12.44
C GLY A 218 -17.45 -6.72 12.92
N ILE A 219 -16.50 -7.24 12.12
CA ILE A 219 -15.13 -7.54 12.62
C ILE A 219 -14.08 -6.51 12.18
N GLY A 220 -14.04 -6.18 10.89
CA GLY A 220 -12.95 -5.35 10.35
C GLY A 220 -12.98 -3.89 10.79
N SER A 221 -11.87 -3.19 10.55
CA SER A 221 -11.76 -1.74 10.73
C SER A 221 -10.77 -1.15 9.73
N THR A 222 -11.04 0.07 9.27
CA THR A 222 -10.15 0.79 8.36
C THR A 222 -9.99 2.21 8.82
N LYS A 223 -8.76 2.69 8.90
CA LYS A 223 -8.47 4.11 9.10
C LYS A 223 -7.44 4.56 8.07
N ILE A 224 -7.77 5.63 7.35
CA ILE A 224 -6.95 6.18 6.27
C ILE A 224 -6.63 7.62 6.64
N TRP A 225 -5.34 7.95 6.61
CA TRP A 225 -4.85 9.30 6.71
C TRP A 225 -4.32 9.75 5.35
N MET A 226 -4.53 11.02 5.02
CA MET A 226 -3.88 11.70 3.92
C MET A 226 -3.23 12.98 4.44
N ASN A 227 -1.92 13.13 4.22
CA ASN A 227 -1.13 14.30 4.63
C ASN A 227 -1.33 14.71 6.10
N GLY A 228 -1.36 13.75 7.03
CA GLY A 228 -1.62 14.03 8.46
C GLY A 228 -3.05 13.82 8.93
N ASN A 229 -4.01 13.95 8.03
CA ASN A 229 -5.41 14.11 8.41
C ASN A 229 -6.19 12.84 8.16
N VAL A 230 -7.11 12.49 9.07
CA VAL A 230 -8.02 11.36 8.84
C VAL A 230 -8.91 11.67 7.65
N ALA A 231 -8.73 10.92 6.56
CA ALA A 231 -9.53 11.00 5.36
C ALA A 231 -10.75 10.08 5.43
N TYR A 232 -10.61 8.94 6.10
CA TYR A 232 -11.69 7.97 6.29
C TYR A 232 -11.45 7.12 7.54
N GLU A 233 -12.52 6.75 8.24
CA GLU A 233 -12.48 5.81 9.36
C GLU A 233 -13.77 4.98 9.42
N SER A 234 -13.62 3.67 9.58
CA SER A 234 -14.71 2.73 9.90
C SER A 234 -14.26 1.75 10.97
N LYS A 235 -15.22 1.30 11.79
CA LYS A 235 -15.02 0.30 12.85
C LYS A 235 -16.16 -0.72 12.80
N ASN A 236 -15.87 -1.95 13.21
CA ASN A 236 -16.82 -3.05 13.27
C ASN A 236 -17.54 -3.28 11.92
N ALA A 237 -16.78 -3.23 10.82
CA ALA A 237 -17.29 -3.35 9.46
C ALA A 237 -16.41 -4.30 8.65
N TYR A 238 -17.02 -5.10 7.78
CA TYR A 238 -16.25 -5.83 6.78
C TYR A 238 -15.67 -4.83 5.79
N ASN A 239 -14.40 -5.04 5.42
CA ASN A 239 -13.60 -4.09 4.64
C ASN A 239 -12.75 -4.80 3.57
N ALA A 240 -13.02 -6.09 3.34
CA ALA A 240 -12.30 -6.92 2.39
C ALA A 240 -13.26 -7.92 1.72
N TYR A 241 -12.67 -8.85 0.99
CA TYR A 241 -13.34 -10.01 0.40
C TYR A 241 -12.83 -11.29 1.04
N GLU A 242 -13.54 -12.38 0.82
CA GLU A 242 -12.99 -13.71 1.04
C GLU A 242 -11.96 -14.05 -0.06
N THR A 243 -10.74 -14.42 0.30
CA THR A 243 -9.60 -14.53 -0.64
C THR A 243 -8.78 -15.80 -0.45
N TRP A 244 -7.86 -16.11 -1.37
CA TRP A 244 -6.93 -17.24 -1.24
C TRP A 244 -5.68 -16.87 -0.43
N LEU A 245 -5.09 -15.71 -0.74
CA LEU A 245 -3.80 -15.28 -0.20
C LEU A 245 -3.91 -14.02 0.66
N GLY A 246 -4.96 -13.21 0.46
CA GLY A 246 -5.16 -11.93 1.14
C GLY A 246 -4.93 -10.70 0.26
N ASN A 247 -4.80 -9.56 0.94
CA ASN A 247 -4.65 -8.23 0.36
C ASN A 247 -3.18 -7.81 0.26
N TYR A 248 -2.84 -7.05 -0.78
CA TYR A 248 -1.48 -6.63 -1.09
C TYR A 248 -1.43 -5.25 -1.76
N PRO A 249 -0.43 -4.41 -1.47
CA PRO A 249 -0.37 -3.05 -1.96
C PRO A 249 0.26 -2.95 -3.37
N LYS A 250 -0.24 -1.99 -4.15
CA LYS A 250 0.31 -1.58 -5.43
C LYS A 250 0.28 -0.05 -5.56
N VAL A 251 1.24 0.51 -6.28
CA VAL A 251 1.27 1.93 -6.66
C VAL A 251 1.75 2.08 -8.11
N GLY A 252 1.36 3.18 -8.75
CA GLY A 252 1.75 3.48 -10.14
C GLY A 252 0.57 4.01 -10.93
N LEU A 253 0.48 3.67 -12.21
CA LEU A 253 -0.62 4.06 -13.09
C LEU A 253 -1.38 2.82 -13.55
N TYR A 254 -2.66 2.73 -13.21
CA TYR A 254 -3.58 1.75 -13.77
C TYR A 254 -4.86 2.41 -14.27
N LEU A 255 -5.17 2.19 -15.54
CA LEU A 255 -6.41 2.61 -16.17
C LEU A 255 -7.11 1.36 -16.73
N PRO A 256 -8.31 1.02 -16.24
CA PRO A 256 -9.10 -0.05 -16.82
C PRO A 256 -9.36 0.22 -18.31
N GLY A 257 -9.08 -0.76 -19.17
CA GLY A 257 -9.17 -0.59 -20.61
C GLY A 257 -8.11 0.37 -21.18
N VAL A 258 -8.51 1.19 -22.15
CA VAL A 258 -7.59 2.06 -22.89
C VAL A 258 -7.52 3.44 -22.26
N MET A 259 -6.30 3.95 -22.08
CA MET A 259 -6.05 5.33 -21.64
C MET A 259 -6.61 6.37 -22.62
N GLN A 260 -7.27 7.40 -22.09
CA GLN A 260 -7.95 8.43 -22.89
C GLN A 260 -7.09 9.67 -23.17
N VAL A 261 -5.92 9.79 -22.54
CA VAL A 261 -4.93 10.85 -22.81
C VAL A 261 -3.72 10.27 -23.54
N ALA A 262 -2.96 11.10 -24.26
CA ALA A 262 -1.82 10.64 -25.06
C ALA A 262 -0.73 10.01 -24.19
N THR A 263 -0.42 10.64 -23.06
CA THR A 263 0.57 10.19 -22.09
C THR A 263 0.10 10.47 -20.66
N ARG A 264 0.63 9.72 -19.70
CA ARG A 264 0.57 10.05 -18.27
C ARG A 264 1.94 9.88 -17.64
N THR A 265 2.26 10.75 -16.71
CA THR A 265 3.40 10.63 -15.82
C THR A 265 2.90 10.72 -14.38
N LEU A 266 3.42 9.85 -13.51
CA LEU A 266 3.17 9.91 -12.07
C LEU A 266 4.48 9.67 -11.33
N TYR A 267 4.65 10.30 -10.18
CA TYR A 267 5.73 9.99 -9.25
C TYR A 267 5.14 9.31 -8.02
N THR A 268 5.80 8.28 -7.51
CA THR A 268 5.47 7.68 -6.22
C THR A 268 6.72 7.58 -5.36
N ASP A 269 6.56 7.67 -4.05
CA ASP A 269 7.55 7.08 -3.16
C ASP A 269 7.38 5.55 -3.15
N PHE A 270 8.16 4.87 -2.33
CA PHE A 270 8.06 3.44 -2.11
C PHE A 270 6.83 3.05 -1.29
N ILE A 271 6.50 1.76 -1.31
CA ILE A 271 5.47 1.19 -0.45
C ILE A 271 6.16 0.72 0.84
N TYR A 272 5.62 1.13 1.99
CA TYR A 272 6.05 0.63 3.29
C TYR A 272 4.90 -0.13 3.95
N VAL A 273 5.23 -1.21 4.65
CA VAL A 273 4.25 -1.99 5.41
C VAL A 273 4.69 -2.15 6.86
N GLY A 274 3.72 -2.24 7.76
CA GLY A 274 3.93 -2.33 9.20
C GLY A 274 3.10 -3.44 9.82
N GLY A 275 3.60 -4.00 10.92
CA GLY A 275 2.93 -5.05 11.69
C GLY A 275 2.00 -4.48 12.76
N ALA A 276 1.54 -5.35 13.67
CA ALA A 276 0.58 -4.94 14.70
C ALA A 276 1.09 -3.91 15.71
N SER A 277 2.41 -3.84 15.89
CA SER A 277 3.05 -2.87 16.76
C SER A 277 3.24 -1.50 16.09
N SER A 278 3.14 -1.37 14.76
CA SER A 278 3.39 -0.10 14.05
C SER A 278 2.43 1.02 14.46
N THR A 279 2.91 2.27 14.38
CA THR A 279 2.09 3.47 14.66
C THR A 279 1.93 4.35 13.43
N TYR A 280 0.99 5.30 13.50
CA TYR A 280 0.80 6.30 12.46
C TYR A 280 2.09 7.08 12.18
N GLU A 281 2.76 7.56 13.24
CA GLU A 281 3.94 8.43 13.14
C GLU A 281 5.07 7.75 12.38
N GLN A 282 5.26 6.45 12.60
CA GLN A 282 6.29 5.67 11.91
C GLN A 282 5.97 5.49 10.43
N MET A 283 4.72 5.12 10.13
CA MET A 283 4.28 4.91 8.75
C MET A 283 4.31 6.23 7.97
N ALA A 284 3.95 7.35 8.61
CA ALA A 284 3.98 8.68 8.03
C ALA A 284 5.41 9.19 7.81
N ALA A 285 6.31 8.99 8.79
CA ALA A 285 7.73 9.36 8.70
C ALA A 285 8.47 8.66 7.54
N ALA A 286 7.99 7.50 7.10
CA ALA A 286 8.54 6.81 5.94
C ALA A 286 8.25 7.54 4.61
N THR A 287 7.24 8.40 4.55
CA THR A 287 6.80 9.10 3.34
C THR A 287 7.46 10.48 3.18
N PRO A 288 7.39 11.13 2.00
CA PRO A 288 7.96 12.47 1.79
C PRO A 288 7.26 13.59 2.58
N CYS A 289 6.03 13.37 3.06
CA CYS A 289 5.30 14.37 3.86
C CYS A 289 5.72 14.37 5.34
N GLY A 290 6.38 13.31 5.80
CA GLY A 290 6.71 13.12 7.22
C GLY A 290 5.49 13.03 8.12
N THR A 291 5.67 13.36 9.40
CA THR A 291 4.60 13.36 10.41
C THR A 291 3.81 14.67 10.46
N THR A 292 4.27 15.70 9.75
CA THR A 292 3.67 17.03 9.75
C THR A 292 2.26 16.99 9.17
N VAL A 293 1.30 17.49 9.92
CA VAL A 293 -0.07 17.65 9.44
C VAL A 293 -0.10 18.83 8.48
N SER A 294 -0.45 18.58 7.22
CA SER A 294 -0.71 19.67 6.27
C SER A 294 -2.03 20.34 6.63
N ALA A 295 -2.12 21.66 6.48
CA ALA A 295 -3.39 22.36 6.56
C ALA A 295 -4.32 21.82 5.46
N THR A 296 -5.25 20.94 5.82
CA THR A 296 -6.18 20.34 4.87
C THR A 296 -7.22 21.37 4.45
N PRO A 297 -7.51 21.50 3.14
CA PRO A 297 -8.89 21.74 2.74
C PRO A 297 -9.73 20.62 3.36
N ALA A 298 -10.83 20.95 4.04
CA ALA A 298 -11.70 19.96 4.66
C ALA A 298 -12.00 18.82 3.66
N VAL A 299 -11.95 17.56 4.12
CA VAL A 299 -12.47 16.43 3.35
C VAL A 299 -13.86 16.84 2.88
N ILE A 300 -14.04 16.93 1.56
CA ILE A 300 -15.31 17.34 0.98
C ILE A 300 -16.20 16.11 1.09
N LYS A 301 -16.94 16.03 2.19
CA LYS A 301 -17.99 15.03 2.39
C LYS A 301 -19.05 15.17 1.30
#